data_AF-A0A7D5R2J3-F1
#
_entry.id   AF-A0A7D5R2J3-F1
#
_cell.length_a   1.000
_cell.length_b   1.000
_cell.length_c   1.000
_cell.angle_alpha   90.00
_cell.angle_beta   90.00
_cell.angle_gamma   90.00
#
_symmetry.space_group_name_H-M   'P 1'
#
loop_
_entity.id
_entity.type
_entity.pdbx_description
1 polymer ?
#
loop_
_entity_poly.entity_id
_entity_poly.type
_entity_poly.pdbx_seq_one_letter_code
_entity_poly.pdbx_strand_id
1 'polypeptide(L)'
;MEIKNTGIFFIGIIVLILGLLIIIFDYPQIELFEKMDTESYYLMNEEKKDFHQRLIFEFSIGIVILALGILLLIISLLRRFEKEVR
;
A
#
# COMPACT_ATOMS: atom_id res chain seq x y z
N MET A 1 18.92 18.55 -10.92
CA MET A 1 19.00 17.12 -10.51
C MET A 1 18.50 16.29 -11.68
N GLU A 2 19.38 15.61 -12.39
CA GLU A 2 18.98 14.67 -13.45
C GLU A 2 18.87 13.26 -12.84
N ILE A 3 17.69 12.65 -12.94
CA ILE A 3 17.51 11.26 -12.54
C ILE A 3 18.10 10.42 -13.68
N LYS A 4 19.17 9.65 -13.43
CA LYS A 4 19.76 8.75 -14.44
C LYS A 4 19.01 7.42 -14.57
N ASN A 5 18.35 6.96 -13.49
CA ASN A 5 17.52 5.76 -13.47
C ASN A 5 16.02 6.12 -13.52
N THR A 6 15.67 7.01 -14.44
CA THR A 6 14.33 7.58 -14.58
C THR A 6 13.23 6.51 -14.65
N GLY A 7 13.48 5.38 -15.33
CA GLY A 7 12.54 4.27 -15.40
C GLY A 7 12.21 3.64 -14.03
N ILE A 8 13.22 3.31 -13.23
CA ILE A 8 13.01 2.71 -11.89
C ILE A 8 12.34 3.71 -10.96
N PHE A 9 12.71 4.99 -11.08
CA PHE A 9 12.07 6.06 -10.32
C PHE A 9 10.57 6.18 -10.65
N PHE A 10 10.20 6.21 -11.93
CA PHE A 10 8.79 6.25 -12.34
C PHE A 10 8.02 4.99 -11.96
N ILE A 11 8.62 3.80 -12.10
CA ILE A 11 8.01 2.55 -11.63
C ILE A 11 7.76 2.63 -10.11
N GLY A 12 8.74 3.12 -9.34
CA GLY A 12 8.59 3.34 -7.90
C GLY A 12 7.43 4.28 -7.56
N ILE A 13 7.26 5.39 -8.30
CA ILE A 13 6.12 6.30 -8.13
C ILE A 13 4.79 5.60 -8.42
N ILE A 14 4.70 4.85 -9.53
CA ILE A 14 3.46 4.15 -9.90
C ILE A 14 3.09 3.13 -8.80
N VAL A 15 4.06 2.33 -8.35
CA VAL A 15 3.86 1.36 -7.27
C VAL A 15 3.44 2.04 -5.97
N LEU A 16 4.03 3.19 -5.63
CA LEU A 16 3.62 3.99 -4.47
C LEU A 16 2.18 4.47 -4.57
N ILE A 17 1.79 5.01 -5.73
CA ILE A 17 0.42 5.48 -5.95
C ILE A 17 -0.56 4.30 -5.80
N LEU A 18 -0.25 3.14 -6.39
CA LEU A 18 -1.08 1.95 -6.28
C LEU A 18 -1.25 1.50 -4.82
N GLY A 19 -0.16 1.38 -4.06
CA GLY A 19 -0.23 1.01 -2.64
C GLY A 19 -1.00 2.04 -1.80
N LEU A 20 -0.79 3.33 -2.07
CA LEU A 20 -1.49 4.41 -1.38
C LEU A 20 -3.00 4.40 -1.65
N LEU A 21 -3.41 4.17 -2.90
CA LEU A 21 -4.83 4.11 -3.25
C LEU A 21 -5.54 2.97 -2.51
N ILE A 22 -4.94 1.78 -2.47
CA ILE A 22 -5.49 0.63 -1.72
C ILE A 22 -5.72 1.02 -0.25
N ILE A 23 -4.71 1.59 0.40
CA ILE A 23 -4.78 2.00 1.81
C ILE A 23 -5.88 3.05 2.03
N ILE A 24 -5.95 4.10 1.19
CA ILE A 24 -6.92 5.20 1.36
C ILE A 24 -8.36 4.71 1.17
N PHE A 25 -8.59 3.76 0.26
CA PHE A 25 -9.94 3.25 0.00
C PHE A 25 -10.37 2.18 1.00
N ASP A 26 -9.45 1.33 1.46
CA ASP A 26 -9.79 0.21 2.34
C ASP A 26 -9.86 0.62 3.80
N TYR A 27 -9.00 1.55 4.25
CA TYR A 27 -8.94 1.94 5.67
C TYR A 27 -10.28 2.43 6.24
N PRO A 28 -11.04 3.34 5.59
CA PRO A 28 -12.33 3.80 6.12
C PRO A 28 -13.35 2.66 6.23
N GLN A 29 -13.29 1.69 5.31
CA GLN A 29 -14.19 0.53 5.34
C GLN A 29 -13.82 -0.41 6.49
N ILE A 30 -12.53 -0.67 6.73
CA ILE A 30 -12.05 -1.47 7.88
C ILE A 30 -12.49 -0.81 9.19
N GLU A 31 -12.28 0.50 9.31
CA GLU A 31 -12.62 1.28 10.50
C GLU A 31 -14.13 1.21 10.81
N LEU A 32 -14.99 1.18 9.78
CA LEU A 32 -16.44 1.00 9.97
C LEU A 32 -16.77 -0.37 10.59
N PHE A 33 -16.09 -1.42 10.16
CA PHE A 33 -16.29 -2.76 10.72
C PHE A 33 -15.73 -2.88 12.14
N GLU A 34 -14.56 -2.30 12.42
CA GLU A 34 -13.92 -2.36 13.74
C GLU A 34 -14.67 -1.56 14.81
N LYS A 35 -15.45 -0.54 14.40
CA LYS A 35 -16.29 0.25 15.30
C LYS A 35 -17.62 -0.41 15.66
N MET A 36 -18.01 -1.49 14.99
CA MET A 36 -19.22 -2.22 15.36
C MET A 36 -19.02 -2.93 16.70
N ASP A 37 -20.07 -2.96 17.51
CA ASP A 37 -20.08 -3.79 18.69
C ASP A 37 -20.04 -5.27 18.30
N THR A 38 -19.40 -6.06 19.16
CA THR A 38 -19.15 -7.47 18.92
C THR A 38 -20.44 -8.25 18.63
N GLU A 39 -21.55 -7.93 19.32
CA GLU A 39 -22.83 -8.60 19.14
C GLU A 39 -23.42 -8.34 17.75
N SER A 40 -23.46 -7.07 17.32
CA SER A 40 -23.85 -6.70 15.95
C SER A 40 -22.97 -7.35 14.88
N TYR A 41 -21.65 -7.43 15.13
CA TYR A 41 -20.74 -8.11 14.21
C TYR A 41 -21.02 -9.62 14.13
N TYR A 42 -21.30 -10.29 15.25
CA TYR A 42 -21.62 -11.72 15.27
C TYR A 42 -22.94 -12.04 14.57
N LEU A 43 -23.95 -11.18 14.70
CA LEU A 43 -25.24 -11.32 14.05
C LEU A 43 -25.19 -11.02 12.54
N MET A 44 -24.06 -10.50 12.05
CA MET A 44 -23.89 -10.14 10.65
C MET A 44 -23.76 -11.37 9.74
N ASN A 45 -24.29 -11.24 8.52
CA ASN A 45 -24.23 -12.29 7.50
C ASN A 45 -22.77 -12.72 7.22
N GLU A 46 -22.57 -14.02 6.98
CA GLU A 46 -21.29 -14.64 6.62
C GLU A 46 -20.60 -13.91 5.47
N GLU A 47 -21.35 -13.54 4.41
CA GLU A 47 -20.80 -12.81 3.25
C GLU A 47 -20.18 -11.46 3.63
N LYS A 48 -20.76 -10.75 4.61
CA LYS A 48 -20.22 -9.46 5.07
C LYS A 48 -18.97 -9.64 5.93
N LYS A 49 -18.88 -10.74 6.68
CA LYS A 49 -17.68 -11.09 7.46
C LYS A 49 -16.54 -11.50 6.54
N ASP A 50 -16.82 -12.30 5.51
CA ASP A 50 -15.85 -12.64 4.46
C ASP A 50 -15.35 -11.39 3.75
N PHE A 51 -16.26 -10.47 3.40
CA PHE A 51 -15.89 -9.18 2.83
C PHE A 51 -14.93 -8.39 3.73
N HIS A 52 -15.20 -8.30 5.03
CA HIS A 52 -14.31 -7.62 5.98
C HIS A 52 -12.92 -8.29 6.07
N GLN A 53 -12.86 -9.62 6.09
CA GLN A 53 -11.58 -10.33 6.09
C GLN A 53 -10.79 -10.10 4.81
N ARG A 54 -11.45 -10.13 3.65
CA ARG A 54 -10.83 -9.82 2.37
C ARG A 54 -10.31 -8.39 2.33
N LEU A 55 -11.05 -7.43 2.85
CA LEU A 55 -10.65 -6.03 2.95
C LEU A 55 -9.38 -5.86 3.82
N ILE A 56 -9.27 -6.55 4.95
CA ILE A 56 -8.04 -6.55 5.78
C ILE A 56 -6.85 -7.12 5.01
N PHE A 57 -7.08 -8.17 4.23
CA PHE A 57 -6.04 -8.80 3.42
C PHE A 57 -5.58 -7.87 2.27
N GLU A 58 -6.52 -7.25 1.56
CA GLU A 58 -6.25 -6.27 0.50
C GLU A 58 -5.48 -5.06 1.04
N PHE A 59 -5.89 -4.53 2.20
CA PHE A 59 -5.18 -3.46 2.91
C PHE A 59 -3.74 -3.85 3.26
N SER A 60 -3.54 -5.08 3.77
CA SER A 60 -2.21 -5.61 4.09
C SER A 60 -1.32 -5.70 2.85
N ILE A 61 -1.88 -6.11 1.71
CA ILE A 61 -1.18 -6.07 0.41
C ILE A 61 -0.83 -4.64 0.02
N GLY A 62 -1.74 -3.68 0.22
CA GLY A 62 -1.51 -2.26 -0.02
C GLY A 62 -0.29 -1.72 0.73
N ILE A 63 -0.12 -2.09 2.01
CA ILE A 63 1.05 -1.74 2.83
C ILE A 63 2.35 -2.31 2.24
N VAL A 64 2.33 -3.58 1.82
CA VAL A 64 3.51 -4.22 1.21
C VAL A 64 3.89 -3.54 -0.09
N ILE A 65 2.92 -3.23 -0.95
CA ILE A 65 3.12 -2.50 -2.21
C ILE A 65 3.73 -1.12 -1.93
N LEU A 66 3.19 -0.39 -0.94
CA LEU A 66 3.71 0.92 -0.55
C LEU A 66 5.19 0.82 -0.12
N ALA A 67 5.53 -0.15 0.73
CA ALA A 67 6.90 -0.37 1.19
C ALA A 67 7.86 -0.70 0.03
N LEU A 68 7.43 -1.52 -0.92
CA LEU A 68 8.20 -1.82 -2.14
C LEU A 68 8.40 -0.57 -3.01
N GLY A 69 7.37 0.28 -3.14
CA GLY A 69 7.47 1.55 -3.84
C GLY A 69 8.50 2.50 -3.22
N ILE A 70 8.50 2.62 -1.88
CA ILE A 70 9.51 3.41 -1.13
C ILE A 70 10.92 2.85 -1.40
N LEU A 71 11.08 1.52 -1.32
CA LEU A 71 12.35 0.86 -1.55
C LEU A 71 12.89 1.13 -2.96
N LEU A 72 12.03 1.06 -3.98
CA LEU A 72 12.41 1.38 -5.36
C LEU A 72 12.87 2.83 -5.52
N LEU A 73 12.20 3.78 -4.87
CA LEU A 73 12.65 5.17 -4.86
C LEU A 73 14.02 5.32 -4.21
N ILE A 74 14.24 4.73 -3.03
CA ILE A 74 15.53 4.77 -2.34
C ILE A 74 16.64 4.19 -3.23
N ILE A 75 16.42 3.02 -3.83
CA ILE A 75 17.39 2.38 -4.74
C ILE A 75 17.69 3.28 -5.95
N SER A 76 16.66 3.92 -6.52
CA SER A 76 16.83 4.80 -7.67
C SER A 76 17.69 6.03 -7.34
N LEU A 77 17.59 6.54 -6.10
CA LEU A 77 18.37 7.67 -5.59
C LEU A 77 19.79 7.24 -5.17
N LEU A 78 19.96 6.10 -4.51
CA LEU A 78 21.28 5.60 -4.07
C LEU A 78 22.20 5.28 -5.25
N ARG A 79 21.67 4.64 -6.30
CA ARG A 79 22.45 4.33 -7.52
C ARG A 79 22.92 5.57 -8.28
N ARG A 80 22.39 6.76 -7.99
CA ARG A 80 22.92 8.02 -8.50
C ARG A 80 24.24 8.36 -7.81
N PHE A 81 24.30 8.24 -6.48
CA PHE A 81 25.50 8.60 -5.70
C PHE A 81 26.69 7.71 -6.05
N GLU A 82 26.49 6.41 -6.25
CA GLU A 82 27.57 5.49 -6.69
C GLU A 82 28.20 5.87 -8.04
N LYS A 83 27.42 6.49 -8.94
CA LYS A 83 27.90 6.90 -10.27
C LYS A 83 28.44 8.32 -10.34
N GLU A 84 28.19 9.17 -9.34
CA GLU A 84 28.79 10.51 -9.24
C GLU A 84 30.13 10.49 -8.45
N VAL A 85 30.36 9.46 -7.61
CA VAL A 85 31.58 9.30 -6.81
C VAL A 85 32.73 8.63 -7.60
N ARG A 86 32.45 8.02 -8.76
CA ARG A 86 33.44 7.38 -9.64
C ARG A 86 33.74 8.26 -10.84
#